data_AF-A0A554JP42-F1
#
_entry.id   AF-A0A554JP42-F1
#
_cell.length_a   1.000
_cell.length_b   1.000
_cell.length_c   1.000
_cell.angle_alpha   90.00
_cell.angle_beta   90.00
_cell.angle_gamma   90.00
#
_symmetry.space_group_name_H-M   'P 1'
#
loop_
_entity.id
_entity.type
_entity.pdbx_description
1 polymer ?
#
loop_
_entity_poly.entity_id
_entity_poly.type
_entity_poly.pdbx_seq_one_letter_code
_entity_poly.pdbx_strand_id
1 'polypeptide(L)'
;MLKQNLKKNKKGFSLVELLVGVAVFTVICVSVYSAYTSIFDVVHASRARLGAVDLSNEQFEIIRNLPYSDVGIYGSIPSGVLVHSQTLVRGQASFDVTITVRNVDDPFDGILGDTPNDLSPADFKLVEVEVNCATCKNFTPVIFTTRVAPKNLETASTNGALFVKVFDANGNPVEGANVHIENTTNNPPITIDDVTNANGMLQVVDAPPGVNAYDITVSKEGYSTDKTYASTVSNPNPVKPFATVALQQVTQLSFAIDRVSTFNVSSVTQTCVPVPGIDFNIQGAKLIGTSPNVLKYDQDKVTGGGGTLTINNLEWDSYLLTLQDASYDLIGWNPISPISLIPNSTQAIQLVVAPKNPNTLVVTVTDSSTGLPLSGVDVTLSRSGFTPVTEITGQGYINQTDWSLGSGQATSTNPAQYFSSNGNVADNSPAGDLSLSQIFGEYVGSGILESSSFDVGSPSNFQKILWTPVDQPPQSGSPSVRLQIATNNDGGDWDYRGPDGTSGTFYTIGNQNIHSSNNSKQYLRYKLFLDTISTSTTPNISDISFTFTSLCMPPGQVYFDDVPIGIYDLHLSKAGYVEQDISVDISSPWQSQDVVLIPN
;
A
#
# COMPACT_ATOMS: atom_id res chain seq x y z
N MET A 1 -69.90 65.23 51.65
CA MET A 1 -69.12 65.56 50.44
C MET A 1 -69.00 64.32 49.56
N LEU A 2 -69.21 64.49 48.25
CA LEU A 2 -69.37 63.45 47.24
C LEU A 2 -68.20 62.45 47.15
N LYS A 3 -68.50 61.15 47.05
CA LYS A 3 -67.57 60.13 46.54
C LYS A 3 -67.46 60.28 45.02
N GLN A 4 -66.36 60.84 44.51
CA GLN A 4 -65.98 60.73 43.11
C GLN A 4 -65.48 59.31 42.80
N ASN A 5 -66.21 58.61 41.93
CA ASN A 5 -65.80 57.34 41.35
C ASN A 5 -64.65 57.58 40.35
N LEU A 6 -63.40 57.47 40.81
CA LEU A 6 -62.25 57.29 39.93
C LEU A 6 -62.27 55.85 39.41
N LYS A 7 -62.81 55.64 38.20
CA LYS A 7 -62.60 54.40 37.44
C LYS A 7 -61.09 54.22 37.21
N LYS A 8 -60.46 53.34 37.97
CA LYS A 8 -59.12 52.82 37.65
C LYS A 8 -59.21 52.05 36.34
N ASN A 9 -58.74 52.64 35.24
CA ASN A 9 -58.42 51.89 34.03
C ASN A 9 -57.33 50.87 34.39
N LYS A 10 -57.71 49.61 34.61
CA LYS A 10 -56.76 48.49 34.63
C LYS A 10 -56.25 48.33 33.20
N LYS A 11 -55.14 49.02 32.87
CA LYS A 11 -54.45 48.81 31.60
C LYS A 11 -53.97 47.35 31.57
N GLY A 12 -54.40 46.59 30.56
CA GLY A 12 -53.89 45.25 30.28
C GLY A 12 -52.47 45.32 29.69
N PHE A 13 -51.77 44.18 29.68
CA PHE A 13 -50.44 44.08 29.06
C PHE A 13 -50.53 44.12 27.54
N SER A 14 -49.55 44.75 26.89
CA SER A 14 -49.37 44.61 25.45
C SER A 14 -48.85 43.22 25.09
N LEU A 15 -49.10 42.75 23.86
CA LEU A 15 -48.57 41.47 23.36
C LEU A 15 -47.04 41.40 23.50
N VAL A 16 -46.35 42.53 23.26
CA VAL A 16 -44.89 42.64 23.35
C VAL A 16 -44.40 42.50 24.80
N GLU A 17 -45.07 43.14 25.78
CA GLU A 17 -44.73 42.97 27.20
C GLU A 17 -44.93 41.53 27.69
N LEU A 18 -45.98 40.84 27.22
CA LEU A 18 -46.19 39.43 27.52
C LEU A 18 -45.07 38.56 26.94
N LEU A 19 -44.68 38.81 25.69
CA LEU A 19 -43.66 38.02 24.98
C LEU A 19 -42.28 38.20 25.64
N VAL A 20 -41.92 39.44 25.99
CA VAL A 20 -40.68 39.75 26.73
C VAL A 20 -40.73 39.17 28.14
N GLY A 21 -41.84 39.30 28.87
CA GLY A 21 -42.00 38.76 30.21
C GLY A 21 -41.90 37.23 30.25
N VAL A 22 -42.54 36.55 29.29
CA VAL A 22 -42.42 35.10 29.11
C VAL A 22 -40.98 34.76 28.80
N ALA A 23 -40.35 35.38 27.79
CA ALA A 23 -38.97 35.08 27.41
C ALA A 23 -37.98 35.19 28.59
N VAL A 24 -38.04 36.28 29.36
CA VAL A 24 -37.18 36.48 30.55
C VAL A 24 -37.47 35.41 31.61
N PHE A 25 -38.74 35.11 31.87
CA PHE A 25 -39.11 34.07 32.82
C PHE A 25 -38.62 32.68 32.36
N THR A 26 -38.75 32.33 31.08
CA THR A 26 -38.26 31.06 30.55
C THR A 26 -36.75 30.94 30.71
N VAL A 27 -35.98 31.99 30.41
CA VAL A 27 -34.53 31.98 30.61
C VAL A 27 -34.19 31.73 32.07
N ILE A 28 -34.83 32.45 33.01
CA ILE A 28 -34.59 32.27 34.45
C ILE A 28 -34.96 30.84 34.90
N CYS A 29 -36.12 30.33 34.48
CA CYS A 29 -36.55 28.98 34.84
C CYS A 29 -35.62 27.89 34.29
N VAL A 30 -35.17 28.02 33.03
CA VAL A 30 -34.21 27.08 32.42
C VAL A 30 -32.86 27.15 33.13
N SER A 31 -32.36 28.35 33.45
CA SER A 31 -31.11 28.51 34.19
C SER A 31 -31.18 27.90 35.59
N VAL A 32 -32.27 28.11 36.33
CA VAL A 32 -32.46 27.53 37.66
C VAL A 32 -32.60 26.01 37.59
N TYR A 33 -33.38 25.50 36.62
CA TYR A 33 -33.53 24.06 36.42
C TYR A 33 -32.19 23.40 36.06
N SER A 34 -31.43 24.00 35.14
CA SER A 34 -30.10 23.53 34.75
C SER A 34 -29.10 23.58 35.91
N ALA A 35 -29.13 24.62 36.75
CA ALA A 35 -28.30 24.68 37.95
C ALA A 35 -28.66 23.54 38.92
N TYR A 36 -29.96 23.26 39.09
CA TYR A 36 -30.45 22.21 39.97
C TYR A 36 -30.07 20.80 39.48
N THR A 37 -30.21 20.51 38.19
CA THR A 37 -29.76 19.23 37.61
C THR A 37 -28.24 19.06 37.70
N SER A 38 -27.48 20.14 37.50
CA SER A 38 -26.02 20.12 37.63
C SER A 38 -25.56 19.80 39.05
N ILE A 39 -26.25 20.34 40.07
CA ILE A 39 -25.97 20.01 41.48
C ILE A 39 -26.21 18.52 41.73
N PHE A 40 -27.30 17.95 41.22
CA PHE A 40 -27.54 16.51 41.36
C PHE A 40 -26.51 15.66 40.64
N ASP A 41 -26.11 16.02 39.43
CA ASP A 41 -25.06 15.32 38.70
C ASP A 41 -23.76 15.27 39.51
N VAL A 42 -23.37 16.40 40.13
CA VAL A 42 -22.19 16.48 41.01
C VAL A 42 -22.35 15.59 42.25
N VAL A 43 -23.52 15.59 42.88
CA VAL A 43 -23.80 14.74 44.06
C VAL A 43 -23.75 13.25 43.69
N HIS A 44 -24.32 12.87 42.54
CA HIS A 44 -24.28 11.48 42.06
C HIS A 44 -22.85 11.04 41.73
N ALA A 45 -22.08 11.87 41.02
CA ALA A 45 -20.67 11.60 40.74
C ALA A 45 -19.84 11.48 42.03
N SER A 46 -20.07 12.36 43.01
CA SER A 46 -19.39 12.31 44.32
C SER A 46 -19.73 11.03 45.09
N ARG A 47 -20.99 10.58 45.08
CA ARG A 47 -21.41 9.33 45.73
C ARG A 47 -20.81 8.11 45.05
N ALA A 48 -20.80 8.07 43.72
CA ALA A 48 -20.15 7.00 42.96
C ALA A 48 -18.65 6.93 43.29
N ARG A 49 -17.96 8.07 43.35
CA ARG A 49 -16.55 8.12 43.69
C ARG A 49 -16.25 7.66 45.11
N LEU A 50 -17.07 8.05 46.10
CA LEU A 50 -16.94 7.54 47.47
C LEU A 50 -17.13 6.02 47.52
N GLY A 51 -18.15 5.50 46.83
CA GLY A 51 -18.38 4.05 46.74
C GLY A 51 -17.21 3.29 46.12
N ALA A 52 -16.57 3.85 45.08
CA ALA A 52 -15.37 3.26 44.48
C ALA A 52 -14.17 3.26 45.44
N VAL A 53 -13.94 4.35 46.18
CA VAL A 53 -12.86 4.43 47.18
C VAL A 53 -13.09 3.45 48.33
N ASP A 54 -14.32 3.34 48.83
CA ASP A 54 -14.68 2.37 49.86
C ASP A 54 -14.46 0.92 49.39
N LEU A 55 -14.81 0.62 48.14
CA LEU A 55 -14.53 -0.68 47.51
C LEU A 55 -13.04 -0.97 47.40
N SER A 56 -12.24 0.00 46.94
CA SER A 56 -10.79 -0.17 46.87
C SER A 56 -10.18 -0.44 48.24
N ASN A 57 -10.60 0.30 49.27
CA ASN A 57 -10.16 0.07 50.65
C ASN A 57 -10.53 -1.32 51.13
N GLU A 58 -11.77 -1.77 50.88
CA GLU A 58 -12.22 -3.12 51.22
C GLU A 58 -11.35 -4.20 50.56
N GLN A 59 -11.02 -4.05 49.27
CA GLN A 59 -10.11 -4.97 48.60
C GLN A 59 -8.72 -4.97 49.24
N PHE A 60 -8.16 -3.81 49.60
CA PHE A 60 -6.87 -3.78 50.30
C PHE A 60 -6.90 -4.41 51.69
N GLU A 61 -8.00 -4.28 52.44
CA GLU A 61 -8.14 -4.96 53.72
C GLU A 61 -8.19 -6.49 53.56
N ILE A 62 -8.83 -6.99 52.49
CA ILE A 62 -8.77 -8.41 52.13
C ILE A 62 -7.32 -8.80 51.83
N ILE A 63 -6.65 -8.07 50.94
CA ILE A 63 -5.25 -8.33 50.53
C ILE A 63 -4.29 -8.32 51.74
N ARG A 64 -4.43 -7.35 52.65
CA ARG A 64 -3.60 -7.22 53.86
C ARG A 64 -3.78 -8.37 54.84
N ASN A 65 -4.93 -9.05 54.81
CA ASN A 65 -5.23 -10.16 55.69
C ASN A 65 -4.93 -11.53 55.06
N LEU A 66 -4.44 -11.57 53.81
CA LEU A 66 -4.01 -12.80 53.15
C LEU A 66 -2.56 -13.17 53.54
N PRO A 67 -2.23 -14.47 53.63
CA PRO A 67 -0.85 -14.92 53.62
C PRO A 67 -0.12 -14.42 52.38
N TYR A 68 1.18 -14.09 52.49
CA TYR A 68 1.98 -13.58 51.36
C TYR A 68 1.93 -14.50 50.13
N SER A 69 1.91 -15.83 50.34
CA SER A 69 1.80 -16.83 49.27
C SER A 69 0.49 -16.74 48.49
N ASP A 70 -0.58 -16.25 49.13
CA ASP A 70 -1.94 -16.26 48.57
C ASP A 70 -2.28 -14.92 47.91
N VAL A 71 -1.46 -13.88 48.13
CA VAL A 71 -1.56 -12.59 47.43
C VAL A 71 -1.10 -12.78 45.99
N GLY A 72 -2.02 -13.08 45.10
CA GLY A 72 -1.76 -13.33 43.69
C GLY A 72 -3.06 -13.65 42.98
N ILE A 73 -3.06 -13.58 41.66
CA ILE A 73 -4.26 -13.87 40.87
C ILE A 73 -4.33 -15.38 40.60
N TYR A 74 -5.51 -15.98 40.75
CA TYR A 74 -5.71 -17.38 40.40
C TYR A 74 -5.43 -17.61 38.91
N GLY A 75 -4.51 -18.54 38.59
CA GLY A 75 -4.13 -18.81 37.21
C GLY A 75 -3.27 -17.71 36.58
N SER A 76 -2.48 -16.98 37.35
CA SER A 76 -1.53 -15.98 36.84
C SER A 76 -0.18 -16.02 37.58
N ILE A 77 0.70 -15.06 37.31
CA ILE A 77 1.98 -14.90 38.02
C ILE A 77 2.03 -13.49 38.64
N PRO A 78 2.15 -13.37 39.98
CA PRO A 78 2.19 -14.46 40.96
C PRO A 78 0.83 -15.15 41.12
N SER A 79 0.89 -16.47 41.32
CA SER A 79 -0.31 -17.26 41.61
C SER A 79 -0.83 -16.97 43.02
N GLY A 80 -2.15 -16.98 43.17
CA GLY A 80 -2.82 -16.79 44.47
C GLY A 80 -4.32 -17.04 44.40
N VAL A 81 -5.07 -16.42 45.30
CA VAL A 81 -6.51 -16.65 45.47
C VAL A 81 -7.40 -15.49 45.00
N LEU A 82 -6.79 -14.38 44.55
CA LEU A 82 -7.52 -13.20 44.10
C LEU A 82 -8.07 -13.40 42.68
N VAL A 83 -9.18 -12.72 42.39
CA VAL A 83 -9.82 -12.73 41.08
C VAL A 83 -9.43 -11.46 40.34
N HIS A 84 -8.98 -11.61 39.08
CA HIS A 84 -8.51 -10.48 38.28
C HIS A 84 -9.60 -9.44 37.99
N SER A 85 -10.82 -9.88 37.66
CA SER A 85 -11.94 -8.99 37.34
C SER A 85 -13.22 -9.51 37.98
N GLN A 86 -13.93 -8.63 38.70
CA GLN A 86 -15.18 -8.95 39.36
C GLN A 86 -16.11 -7.73 39.40
N THR A 87 -17.41 -7.97 39.32
CA THR A 87 -18.43 -6.92 39.46
C THR A 87 -18.97 -6.90 40.88
N LEU A 88 -18.85 -5.76 41.56
CA LEU A 88 -19.33 -5.55 42.93
C LEU A 88 -20.40 -4.47 42.97
N VAL A 89 -21.45 -4.68 43.77
CA VAL A 89 -22.57 -3.74 43.91
C VAL A 89 -22.46 -3.00 45.25
N ARG A 90 -22.56 -1.66 45.23
CA ARG A 90 -22.67 -0.82 46.43
C ARG A 90 -23.83 0.15 46.29
N GLY A 91 -24.83 0.01 47.15
CA GLY A 91 -26.08 0.76 47.05
C GLY A 91 -26.85 0.36 45.78
N GLN A 92 -27.01 1.30 44.84
CA GLN A 92 -27.65 1.08 43.53
C GLN A 92 -26.66 1.12 42.36
N ALA A 93 -25.37 1.32 42.61
CA ALA A 93 -24.33 1.37 41.59
C ALA A 93 -23.60 0.02 41.50
N SER A 94 -23.31 -0.39 40.27
CA SER A 94 -22.49 -1.55 39.95
C SER A 94 -21.10 -1.07 39.54
N PHE A 95 -20.08 -1.65 40.12
CA PHE A 95 -18.67 -1.31 39.89
C PHE A 95 -17.94 -2.53 39.35
N ASP A 96 -17.11 -2.31 38.35
CA ASP A 96 -16.18 -3.30 37.83
C ASP A 96 -14.84 -3.07 38.53
N VAL A 97 -14.39 -4.08 39.26
CA VAL A 97 -13.15 -4.05 40.04
C VAL A 97 -12.13 -4.95 39.37
N THR A 98 -11.04 -4.35 38.93
CA THR A 98 -9.90 -5.04 38.33
C THR A 98 -8.75 -5.03 39.32
N ILE A 99 -8.21 -6.22 39.64
CA ILE A 99 -7.06 -6.40 40.52
C ILE A 99 -5.90 -6.92 39.68
N THR A 100 -4.78 -6.21 39.73
CA THR A 100 -3.52 -6.61 39.10
C THR A 100 -2.48 -6.83 40.18
N VAL A 101 -1.79 -7.97 40.14
CA VAL A 101 -0.70 -8.28 41.07
C VAL A 101 0.54 -8.59 40.25
N ARG A 102 1.67 -7.97 40.60
CA ARG A 102 2.96 -8.23 39.94
C ARG A 102 4.05 -8.46 40.98
N ASN A 103 4.92 -9.42 40.73
CA ASN A 103 6.19 -9.51 41.44
C ASN A 103 7.11 -8.37 40.94
N VAL A 104 7.83 -7.75 41.86
CA VAL A 104 8.78 -6.68 41.57
C VAL A 104 10.17 -7.09 42.06
N ASP A 105 11.13 -6.91 41.18
CA ASP A 105 12.58 -7.04 41.38
C ASP A 105 13.13 -5.65 41.74
N ASP A 106 13.49 -5.43 43.00
CA ASP A 106 13.98 -4.18 43.57
C ASP A 106 15.51 -4.11 43.42
N PRO A 107 16.08 -3.06 42.80
CA PRO A 107 17.52 -2.96 42.57
C PRO A 107 18.42 -2.93 43.82
N PHE A 108 17.86 -3.00 45.03
CA PHE A 108 18.55 -2.83 46.29
C PHE A 108 19.64 -3.90 46.56
N ASP A 109 19.38 -5.16 46.24
CA ASP A 109 20.30 -6.29 46.47
C ASP A 109 20.77 -6.99 45.19
N GLY A 110 20.28 -6.54 44.05
CA GLY A 110 20.66 -6.98 42.72
C GLY A 110 19.50 -6.79 41.78
N ILE A 111 19.64 -7.28 40.55
CA ILE A 111 18.51 -7.49 39.63
C ILE A 111 18.76 -8.85 38.97
N LEU A 112 17.70 -9.63 38.72
CA LEU A 112 17.85 -10.90 38.00
C LEU A 112 18.46 -10.67 36.62
N GLY A 113 19.57 -11.34 36.34
CA GLY A 113 20.32 -11.26 35.09
C GLY A 113 21.38 -10.15 35.04
N ASP A 114 21.60 -9.39 36.13
CA ASP A 114 22.67 -8.39 36.24
C ASP A 114 23.81 -8.85 37.17
N THR A 115 24.75 -7.96 37.52
CA THR A 115 25.88 -8.19 38.41
C THR A 115 25.85 -7.19 39.58
N PRO A 116 25.62 -7.63 40.84
CA PRO A 116 25.39 -9.02 41.27
C PRO A 116 24.04 -9.57 40.79
N ASN A 117 24.03 -10.85 40.41
CA ASN A 117 22.80 -11.51 39.96
C ASN A 117 21.96 -11.86 41.17
N ASP A 118 20.76 -11.31 41.23
CA ASP A 118 19.82 -11.67 42.27
C ASP A 118 19.20 -13.06 42.01
N LEU A 119 19.15 -13.89 43.05
CA LEU A 119 18.56 -15.23 43.05
C LEU A 119 17.13 -15.24 43.61
N SER A 120 16.65 -14.11 44.13
CA SER A 120 15.36 -13.94 44.80
C SER A 120 14.54 -12.75 44.28
N PRO A 121 14.36 -12.57 42.95
CA PRO A 121 13.94 -11.29 42.34
C PRO A 121 12.47 -10.90 42.54
N ALA A 122 11.75 -11.61 43.39
CA ALA A 122 10.38 -11.28 43.77
C ALA A 122 10.36 -10.73 45.20
N ASP A 123 11.03 -9.59 45.41
CA ASP A 123 11.21 -8.95 46.72
C ASP A 123 9.87 -8.55 47.35
N PHE A 124 8.98 -8.02 46.51
CA PHE A 124 7.62 -7.69 46.94
C PHE A 124 6.61 -7.81 45.80
N LYS A 125 5.34 -7.85 46.19
CA LYS A 125 4.20 -7.83 45.27
C LYS A 125 3.63 -6.42 45.21
N LEU A 126 3.58 -5.84 44.03
CA LEU A 126 2.80 -4.64 43.77
C LEU A 126 1.36 -5.06 43.43
N VAL A 127 0.41 -4.56 44.21
CA VAL A 127 -1.01 -4.81 43.99
C VAL A 127 -1.68 -3.50 43.59
N GLU A 128 -2.35 -3.51 42.45
CA GLU A 128 -3.17 -2.42 41.95
C GLU A 128 -4.64 -2.84 41.97
N VAL A 129 -5.51 -1.93 42.42
CA VAL A 129 -6.96 -2.09 42.37
C VAL A 129 -7.54 -0.91 41.61
N GLU A 130 -8.07 -1.19 40.42
CA GLU A 130 -8.83 -0.25 39.61
C GLU A 130 -10.34 -0.50 39.81
N VAL A 131 -11.09 0.57 40.06
CA VAL A 131 -12.54 0.50 40.18
C VAL A 131 -13.18 1.45 39.17
N ASN A 132 -13.94 0.88 38.23
CA ASN A 132 -14.69 1.60 37.21
C ASN A 132 -16.21 1.49 37.45
N CYS A 133 -16.99 2.47 36.95
CA CYS A 133 -18.45 2.42 36.92
C CYS A 133 -18.96 2.91 35.57
N ALA A 134 -19.17 1.98 34.63
CA ALA A 134 -19.63 2.30 33.28
C ALA A 134 -21.04 2.93 33.25
N THR A 135 -21.88 2.64 34.25
CA THR A 135 -23.25 3.19 34.37
C THR A 135 -23.30 4.56 35.04
N CYS A 136 -22.20 5.00 35.64
CA CYS A 136 -22.11 6.28 36.34
C CYS A 136 -21.78 7.39 35.35
N LYS A 137 -22.58 8.46 35.35
CA LYS A 137 -22.37 9.63 34.48
C LYS A 137 -21.04 10.33 34.80
N ASN A 138 -20.21 10.54 33.78
CA ASN A 138 -18.90 11.22 33.87
C ASN A 138 -17.98 10.63 34.94
N PHE A 139 -18.02 9.31 35.12
CA PHE A 139 -17.14 8.63 36.08
C PHE A 139 -15.75 8.43 35.49
N THR A 140 -14.73 8.66 36.32
CA THR A 140 -13.33 8.38 35.99
C THR A 140 -12.87 7.25 36.90
N PRO A 141 -12.26 6.17 36.36
CA PRO A 141 -11.76 5.08 37.18
C PRO A 141 -10.86 5.56 38.31
N VAL A 142 -11.01 4.94 39.47
CA VAL A 142 -10.15 5.21 40.63
C VAL A 142 -9.16 4.07 40.75
N ILE A 143 -7.87 4.40 40.75
CA ILE A 143 -6.77 3.44 40.82
C ILE A 143 -6.00 3.69 42.11
N PHE A 144 -5.75 2.62 42.84
CA PHE A 144 -4.88 2.63 44.01
C PHE A 144 -3.87 1.50 43.94
N THR A 145 -2.71 1.71 44.55
CA THR A 145 -1.66 0.71 44.64
C THR A 145 -1.19 0.50 46.08
N THR A 146 -0.76 -0.71 46.40
CA THR A 146 -0.07 -1.05 47.64
C THR A 146 1.06 -2.03 47.35
N ARG A 147 2.05 -2.08 48.24
CA ARG A 147 3.10 -3.10 48.22
C ARG A 147 2.83 -4.12 49.33
N VAL A 148 3.07 -5.39 49.05
CA VAL A 148 3.02 -6.48 50.03
C VAL A 148 4.37 -7.16 50.02
N ALA A 149 5.04 -7.21 51.17
CA ALA A 149 6.36 -7.82 51.32
C ALA A 149 6.28 -9.09 52.17
N PRO A 150 7.16 -10.07 51.97
CA PRO A 150 7.24 -11.26 52.81
C PRO A 150 7.66 -10.89 54.24
N LYS A 151 7.19 -11.67 55.22
CA LYS A 151 7.59 -11.50 56.64
C LYS A 151 8.97 -12.09 56.95
N ASN A 152 9.36 -13.11 56.20
CA ASN A 152 10.59 -13.86 56.41
C ASN A 152 11.68 -13.39 55.44
N LEU A 153 12.91 -13.79 55.71
CA LEU A 153 14.06 -13.52 54.82
C LEU A 153 13.83 -14.15 53.44
N GLU A 154 14.25 -13.47 52.38
CA GLU A 154 14.26 -14.02 51.03
C GLU A 154 15.09 -15.30 50.94
N THR A 155 14.62 -16.20 50.08
CA THR A 155 15.30 -17.45 49.73
C THR A 155 15.34 -17.57 48.22
N ALA A 156 16.41 -18.14 47.69
CA ALA A 156 16.58 -18.31 46.24
C ALA A 156 15.33 -18.96 45.61
N SER A 157 14.80 -18.32 44.56
CA SER A 157 13.62 -18.82 43.85
C SER A 157 13.95 -20.10 43.07
N THR A 158 12.96 -20.97 42.91
CA THR A 158 13.02 -22.12 42.00
C THR A 158 12.45 -21.83 40.61
N ASN A 159 12.14 -20.56 40.33
CA ASN A 159 11.54 -20.10 39.07
C ASN A 159 12.55 -19.30 38.24
N GLY A 160 12.14 -18.96 37.02
CA GLY A 160 12.89 -18.05 36.15
C GLY A 160 12.17 -16.72 35.98
N ALA A 161 12.52 -15.98 34.93
CA ALA A 161 11.75 -14.82 34.48
C ALA A 161 11.50 -14.88 32.98
N LEU A 162 10.36 -14.31 32.57
CA LEU A 162 9.96 -14.18 31.17
C LEU A 162 9.80 -12.69 30.84
N PHE A 163 10.70 -12.18 30.01
CA PHE A 163 10.69 -10.79 29.56
C PHE A 163 10.22 -10.72 28.11
N VAL A 164 9.24 -9.85 27.87
CA VAL A 164 8.69 -9.57 26.54
C VAL A 164 9.10 -8.16 26.15
N LYS A 165 9.89 -8.04 25.09
CA LYS A 165 10.29 -6.76 24.50
C LYS A 165 9.51 -6.51 23.22
N VAL A 166 8.91 -5.34 23.09
CA VAL A 166 8.10 -4.95 21.93
C VAL A 166 8.64 -3.66 21.33
N PHE A 167 8.88 -3.67 20.02
CA PHE A 167 9.45 -2.55 19.28
C PHE A 167 8.82 -2.38 17.90
N ASP A 168 8.92 -1.18 17.34
CA ASP A 168 8.40 -0.82 16.02
C ASP A 168 9.38 -1.15 14.87
N ALA A 169 9.01 -0.87 13.62
CA ALA A 169 9.87 -1.17 12.47
C ALA A 169 11.20 -0.38 12.48
N ASN A 170 11.26 0.73 13.23
CA ASN A 170 12.46 1.56 13.40
C ASN A 170 13.27 1.17 14.65
N GLY A 171 12.85 0.16 15.41
CA GLY A 171 13.50 -0.27 16.64
C GLY A 171 13.12 0.53 17.89
N ASN A 172 12.15 1.45 17.81
CA ASN A 172 11.68 2.20 18.98
C ASN A 172 10.79 1.32 19.86
N PRO A 173 10.83 1.49 21.19
CA PRO A 173 9.94 0.76 22.08
C PRO A 173 8.47 1.10 21.82
N VAL A 174 7.61 0.08 21.82
CA VAL A 174 6.15 0.27 21.74
C VAL A 174 5.58 0.19 23.14
N GLU A 175 5.26 1.33 23.73
CA GLU A 175 4.54 1.44 25.01
C GLU A 175 3.07 1.04 24.85
N GLY A 176 2.50 0.39 25.85
CA GLY A 176 1.07 0.05 25.86
C GLY A 176 0.68 -0.98 24.79
N ALA A 177 1.62 -1.83 24.35
CA ALA A 177 1.29 -2.99 23.53
C ALA A 177 0.67 -4.07 24.42
N ASN A 178 -0.47 -4.62 24.02
CA ASN A 178 -1.11 -5.74 24.71
C ASN A 178 -0.27 -6.99 24.52
N VAL A 179 0.09 -7.64 25.62
CA VAL A 179 0.82 -8.89 25.67
C VAL A 179 -0.07 -9.91 26.38
N HIS A 180 -0.44 -10.95 25.65
CA HIS A 180 -1.16 -12.09 26.16
C HIS A 180 -0.20 -13.27 26.27
N ILE A 181 -0.07 -13.85 27.46
CA ILE A 181 0.81 -14.99 27.74
C ILE A 181 -0.01 -16.14 28.30
N GLU A 182 0.09 -17.33 27.70
CA GLU A 182 -0.54 -18.55 28.19
C GLU A 182 0.47 -19.66 28.45
N ASN A 183 0.32 -20.36 29.57
CA ASN A 183 0.95 -21.65 29.80
C ASN A 183 -0.10 -22.66 30.25
N THR A 184 -0.57 -23.46 29.29
CA THR A 184 -1.60 -24.50 29.48
C THR A 184 -1.05 -25.79 30.08
N THR A 185 0.28 -25.93 30.17
CA THR A 185 0.94 -27.10 30.78
C THR A 185 1.04 -26.99 32.30
N ASN A 186 0.89 -25.78 32.85
CA ASN A 186 0.82 -25.55 34.29
C ASN A 186 -0.56 -25.92 34.85
N ASN A 187 -0.63 -26.26 36.14
CA ASN A 187 -1.90 -26.53 36.83
C ASN A 187 -2.00 -25.70 38.13
N PRO A 188 -2.92 -24.72 38.22
CA PRO A 188 -3.85 -24.30 37.17
C PRO A 188 -3.13 -23.66 35.97
N PRO A 189 -3.73 -23.65 34.77
CA PRO A 189 -3.18 -22.93 33.62
C PRO A 189 -2.88 -21.47 33.97
N ILE A 190 -1.80 -20.95 33.40
CA ILE A 190 -1.39 -19.55 33.59
C ILE A 190 -1.89 -18.74 32.41
N THR A 191 -2.56 -17.63 32.68
CA THR A 191 -2.91 -16.59 31.72
C THR A 191 -2.51 -15.24 32.29
N ILE A 192 -1.79 -14.45 31.50
CA ILE A 192 -1.39 -13.09 31.82
C ILE A 192 -1.80 -12.19 30.67
N ASP A 193 -2.63 -11.20 30.97
CA ASP A 193 -2.98 -10.11 30.06
C ASP A 193 -2.43 -8.83 30.66
N ASP A 194 -1.43 -8.25 30.00
CA ASP A 194 -0.79 -7.04 30.46
C ASP A 194 -0.27 -6.20 29.30
N VAL A 195 0.27 -5.02 29.60
CA VAL A 195 0.80 -4.09 28.62
C VAL A 195 2.27 -3.79 28.85
N THR A 196 2.98 -3.49 27.77
CA THR A 196 4.36 -3.01 27.85
C THR A 196 4.43 -1.60 28.46
N ASN A 197 5.51 -1.34 29.20
CA ASN A 197 5.84 -0.02 29.72
C ASN A 197 6.45 0.92 28.65
N ALA A 198 6.83 2.14 29.03
CA ALA A 198 7.46 3.13 28.17
C ALA A 198 8.73 2.65 27.43
N ASN A 199 9.43 1.64 27.96
CA ASN A 199 10.60 1.02 27.34
C ASN A 199 10.23 -0.16 26.43
N GLY A 200 8.94 -0.39 26.17
CA GLY A 200 8.45 -1.50 25.36
C GLY A 200 8.63 -2.85 26.06
N MET A 201 8.73 -2.87 27.40
CA MET A 201 9.00 -4.09 28.16
C MET A 201 7.79 -4.51 28.99
N LEU A 202 7.51 -5.80 29.01
CA LEU A 202 6.76 -6.48 30.07
C LEU A 202 7.70 -7.49 30.73
N GLN A 203 7.84 -7.41 32.05
CA GLN A 203 8.70 -8.29 32.83
C GLN A 203 7.84 -9.16 33.75
N VAL A 204 7.79 -10.46 33.47
CA VAL A 204 7.13 -11.45 34.33
C VAL A 204 8.20 -12.12 35.17
N VAL A 205 8.29 -11.71 36.43
CA VAL A 205 9.28 -12.23 37.37
C VAL A 205 8.71 -13.41 38.15
N ASP A 206 9.57 -14.38 38.49
CA ASP A 206 9.21 -15.59 39.23
C ASP A 206 8.24 -16.50 38.46
N ALA A 207 8.48 -16.62 37.14
CA ALA A 207 7.70 -17.48 36.24
C ALA A 207 8.12 -18.96 36.39
N PRO A 208 7.18 -19.90 36.60
CA PRO A 208 7.49 -21.32 36.73
C PRO A 208 8.29 -21.88 35.53
N PRO A 209 9.29 -22.74 35.74
CA PRO A 209 10.03 -23.32 34.63
C PRO A 209 9.14 -24.19 33.73
N GLY A 210 9.38 -24.15 32.43
CA GLY A 210 8.65 -24.94 31.44
C GLY A 210 9.31 -24.86 30.06
N VAL A 211 9.45 -26.00 29.38
CA VAL A 211 10.08 -26.08 28.05
C VAL A 211 9.03 -25.91 26.96
N ASN A 212 9.21 -24.88 26.12
CA ASN A 212 8.27 -24.48 25.08
C ASN A 212 6.82 -24.39 25.60
N ALA A 213 6.67 -23.82 26.80
CA ALA A 213 5.43 -23.88 27.57
C ALA A 213 4.61 -22.59 27.48
N TYR A 214 5.26 -21.46 27.15
CA TYR A 214 4.65 -20.14 27.17
C TYR A 214 4.34 -19.67 25.74
N ASP A 215 3.05 -19.62 25.39
CA ASP A 215 2.54 -18.98 24.17
C ASP A 215 2.37 -17.48 24.43
N ILE A 216 2.96 -16.64 23.59
CA ILE A 216 2.97 -15.18 23.74
C ILE A 216 2.42 -14.57 22.45
N THR A 217 1.37 -13.77 22.58
CA THR A 217 0.82 -12.95 21.49
C THR A 217 0.92 -11.47 21.85
N VAL A 218 1.47 -10.66 20.95
CA VAL A 218 1.63 -9.22 21.12
C VAL A 218 0.81 -8.49 20.06
N SER A 219 -0.01 -7.52 20.49
CA SER A 219 -0.86 -6.73 19.60
C SER A 219 -1.06 -5.31 20.12
N LYS A 220 -1.46 -4.40 19.24
CA LYS A 220 -1.91 -3.05 19.62
C LYS A 220 -2.92 -2.56 18.59
N GLU A 221 -3.93 -1.80 19.01
CA GLU A 221 -4.93 -1.30 18.08
C GLU A 221 -4.28 -0.47 16.95
N GLY A 222 -4.61 -0.82 15.71
CA GLY A 222 -4.02 -0.22 14.51
C GLY A 222 -2.62 -0.71 14.15
N TYR A 223 -2.04 -1.66 14.90
CA TYR A 223 -0.73 -2.26 14.64
C TYR A 223 -0.88 -3.70 14.13
N SER A 224 0.17 -4.24 13.51
CA SER A 224 0.27 -5.66 13.22
C SER A 224 0.38 -6.49 14.51
N THR A 225 0.26 -7.81 14.36
CA THR A 225 0.40 -8.77 15.46
C THR A 225 1.65 -9.61 15.25
N ASP A 226 2.36 -9.91 16.34
CA ASP A 226 3.48 -10.84 16.36
C ASP A 226 3.31 -11.82 17.52
N LYS A 227 3.73 -13.07 17.35
CA LYS A 227 3.49 -14.12 18.33
C LYS A 227 4.48 -15.27 18.25
N THR A 228 4.47 -16.11 19.28
CA THR A 228 5.10 -17.42 19.24
C THR A 228 4.21 -18.44 18.53
N TYR A 229 4.80 -19.55 18.09
CA TYR A 229 4.09 -20.60 17.38
C TYR A 229 4.45 -21.97 17.95
N ALA A 230 3.45 -22.85 18.07
CA ALA A 230 3.66 -24.26 18.36
C ALA A 230 4.34 -24.96 17.18
N SER A 231 5.13 -25.99 17.48
CA SER A 231 5.61 -26.91 16.44
C SER A 231 4.45 -27.79 15.96
N THR A 232 4.27 -27.86 14.65
CA THR A 232 3.22 -28.67 14.00
C THR A 232 3.79 -29.43 12.81
N VAL A 233 2.99 -30.29 12.18
CA VAL A 233 3.42 -31.00 10.95
C VAL A 233 3.67 -30.03 9.80
N SER A 234 2.88 -28.94 9.70
CA SER A 234 3.05 -27.90 8.67
C SER A 234 4.12 -26.87 9.02
N ASN A 235 4.43 -26.68 10.30
CA ASN A 235 5.50 -25.81 10.78
C ASN A 235 6.33 -26.55 11.86
N PRO A 236 7.21 -27.48 11.46
CA PRO A 236 7.96 -28.29 12.41
C PRO A 236 9.03 -27.48 13.17
N ASN A 237 9.62 -26.47 12.53
CA ASN A 237 10.63 -25.60 13.13
C ASN A 237 10.19 -24.13 13.09
N PRO A 238 9.34 -23.69 14.03
CA PRO A 238 8.94 -22.28 14.11
C PRO A 238 10.14 -21.36 14.32
N VAL A 239 10.14 -20.20 13.65
CA VAL A 239 11.18 -19.16 13.84
C VAL A 239 11.12 -18.59 15.26
N LYS A 240 9.91 -18.49 15.81
CA LYS A 240 9.65 -18.06 17.18
C LYS A 240 8.81 -19.12 17.91
N PRO A 241 9.43 -20.18 18.46
CA PRO A 241 8.70 -21.20 19.20
C PRO A 241 8.14 -20.63 20.51
N PHE A 242 7.23 -21.36 21.15
CA PHE A 242 6.81 -21.07 22.53
C PHE A 242 8.03 -20.91 23.44
N ALA A 243 7.97 -19.96 24.37
CA ALA A 243 9.11 -19.64 25.21
C ALA A 243 9.39 -20.75 26.23
N THR A 244 10.68 -20.99 26.47
CA THR A 244 11.16 -21.88 27.51
C THR A 244 11.64 -21.05 28.68
N VAL A 245 11.02 -21.19 29.85
CA VAL A 245 11.51 -20.58 31.09
C VAL A 245 12.34 -21.63 31.84
N ALA A 246 13.56 -21.27 32.21
CA ALA A 246 14.46 -22.13 32.99
C ALA A 246 14.67 -21.59 34.40
N LEU A 247 15.01 -22.49 35.32
CA LEU A 247 15.32 -22.17 36.72
C LEU A 247 16.38 -21.07 36.81
N GLN A 248 16.07 -19.98 37.54
CA GLN A 248 16.98 -18.87 37.84
C GLN A 248 17.60 -18.21 36.60
N GLN A 249 16.91 -18.24 35.46
CA GLN A 249 17.36 -17.60 34.23
C GLN A 249 16.32 -16.61 33.69
N VAL A 250 16.83 -15.53 33.10
CA VAL A 250 16.02 -14.60 32.30
C VAL A 250 15.84 -15.18 30.90
N THR A 251 14.59 -15.42 30.53
CA THR A 251 14.20 -15.72 29.17
C THR A 251 13.61 -14.46 28.55
N GLN A 252 14.25 -13.92 27.51
CA GLN A 252 13.75 -12.72 26.84
C GLN A 252 13.39 -13.02 25.39
N LEU A 253 12.16 -12.67 24.99
CA LEU A 253 11.72 -12.70 23.60
C LEU A 253 11.42 -11.28 23.12
N SER A 254 11.71 -11.03 21.86
CA SER A 254 11.46 -9.73 21.22
C SER A 254 10.41 -9.86 20.12
N PHE A 255 9.49 -8.91 20.04
CA PHE A 255 8.36 -8.88 19.13
C PHE A 255 8.33 -7.54 18.39
N ALA A 256 8.17 -7.62 17.08
CA ALA A 256 8.09 -6.43 16.26
C ALA A 256 6.63 -6.22 15.87
N ILE A 257 6.05 -5.08 16.25
CA ILE A 257 4.73 -4.63 15.80
C ILE A 257 4.78 -3.15 15.43
N ASP A 258 4.04 -2.76 14.41
CA ASP A 258 3.96 -1.38 13.93
C ASP A 258 2.61 -1.19 13.25
N ARG A 259 2.25 0.07 13.00
CA ARG A 259 1.00 0.45 12.35
C ARG A 259 0.82 -0.28 11.02
N VAL A 260 -0.36 -0.87 10.85
CA VAL A 260 -0.70 -1.56 9.60
C VAL A 260 -0.83 -0.59 8.43
N SER A 261 -0.65 -1.13 7.23
CA SER A 261 -0.66 -0.41 5.96
C SER A 261 -1.69 -1.01 5.00
N THR A 262 -1.87 -0.32 3.88
CA THR A 262 -2.86 -0.68 2.86
C THR A 262 -2.22 -0.75 1.47
N PHE A 263 -2.58 -1.76 0.69
CA PHE A 263 -2.33 -1.78 -0.76
C PHE A 263 -3.60 -1.39 -1.52
N ASN A 264 -3.44 -0.48 -2.48
CA ASN A 264 -4.45 -0.16 -3.48
C ASN A 264 -3.97 -0.69 -4.83
N VAL A 265 -4.47 -1.87 -5.20
CA VAL A 265 -4.13 -2.54 -6.44
C VAL A 265 -5.09 -2.10 -7.55
N SER A 266 -4.57 -1.80 -8.73
CA SER A 266 -5.33 -1.63 -9.96
C SER A 266 -4.82 -2.58 -11.04
N SER A 267 -5.73 -3.04 -11.90
CA SER A 267 -5.45 -3.86 -13.07
C SER A 267 -6.00 -3.17 -14.31
N VAL A 268 -5.13 -2.94 -15.29
CA VAL A 268 -5.44 -2.14 -16.48
C VAL A 268 -4.81 -2.74 -17.73
N THR A 269 -5.32 -2.41 -18.91
CA THR A 269 -4.64 -2.66 -20.18
C THR A 269 -3.48 -1.67 -20.38
N GLN A 270 -2.66 -1.90 -21.41
CA GLN A 270 -1.64 -0.94 -21.88
C GLN A 270 -2.21 0.45 -22.27
N THR A 271 -3.50 0.52 -22.58
CA THR A 271 -4.26 1.75 -22.88
C THR A 271 -4.99 2.32 -21.67
N CYS A 272 -4.65 1.86 -20.46
CA CYS A 272 -5.25 2.28 -19.19
C CYS A 272 -6.74 1.98 -19.03
N VAL A 273 -7.29 1.00 -19.75
CA VAL A 273 -8.66 0.55 -19.55
C VAL A 273 -8.69 -0.44 -18.38
N PRO A 274 -9.56 -0.25 -17.36
CA PRO A 274 -9.63 -1.18 -16.24
C PRO A 274 -9.99 -2.61 -16.67
N VAL A 275 -9.27 -3.59 -16.13
CA VAL A 275 -9.50 -5.02 -16.38
C VAL A 275 -9.95 -5.68 -15.08
N PRO A 276 -11.20 -6.12 -14.96
CA PRO A 276 -11.70 -6.75 -13.74
C PRO A 276 -11.26 -8.20 -13.60
N GLY A 277 -11.31 -8.72 -12.38
CA GLY A 277 -11.21 -10.16 -12.14
C GLY A 277 -9.82 -10.76 -12.32
N ILE A 278 -8.77 -9.94 -12.20
CA ILE A 278 -7.38 -10.42 -12.31
C ILE A 278 -6.97 -11.15 -11.04
N ASP A 279 -6.65 -12.45 -11.21
CA ASP A 279 -6.17 -13.33 -10.15
C ASP A 279 -4.65 -13.22 -9.93
N PHE A 280 -4.24 -13.05 -8.68
CA PHE A 280 -2.83 -13.01 -8.29
C PHE A 280 -2.62 -13.48 -6.85
N ASN A 281 -1.41 -13.96 -6.56
CA ASN A 281 -0.97 -14.31 -5.23
C ASN A 281 -0.02 -13.24 -4.67
N ILE A 282 -0.11 -12.99 -3.38
CA ILE A 282 0.74 -12.04 -2.65
C ILE A 282 1.39 -12.74 -1.45
N GLN A 283 2.72 -12.68 -1.41
CA GLN A 283 3.54 -13.32 -0.37
C GLN A 283 4.39 -12.27 0.34
N GLY A 284 4.36 -12.24 1.67
CA GLY A 284 5.29 -11.45 2.47
C GLY A 284 6.61 -12.19 2.69
N ALA A 285 7.73 -11.49 2.81
CA ALA A 285 9.05 -12.10 3.02
C ALA A 285 9.22 -12.69 4.44
N LYS A 286 8.42 -12.26 5.43
CA LYS A 286 8.50 -12.76 6.81
C LYS A 286 8.12 -14.24 6.92
N LEU A 287 8.96 -15.02 7.61
CA LEU A 287 8.75 -16.43 7.89
C LEU A 287 8.27 -16.67 9.32
N ILE A 288 7.37 -17.64 9.49
CA ILE A 288 6.98 -18.20 10.80
C ILE A 288 7.63 -19.56 11.07
N GLY A 289 8.27 -20.15 10.05
CA GLY A 289 8.91 -21.46 10.12
C GLY A 289 10.05 -21.59 9.12
N THR A 290 11.05 -22.41 9.46
CA THR A 290 12.17 -22.74 8.56
C THR A 290 12.30 -24.26 8.42
N SER A 291 12.83 -24.72 7.27
CA SER A 291 13.00 -26.15 6.97
C SER A 291 11.73 -27.00 7.16
N PRO A 292 10.67 -26.80 6.34
CA PRO A 292 10.57 -25.90 5.19
C PRO A 292 10.25 -24.45 5.57
N ASN A 293 10.48 -23.51 4.65
CA ASN A 293 10.05 -22.14 4.84
C ASN A 293 8.52 -22.08 4.90
N VAL A 294 7.99 -21.46 5.95
CA VAL A 294 6.56 -21.20 6.12
C VAL A 294 6.37 -19.70 6.20
N LEU A 295 5.69 -19.13 5.20
CA LEU A 295 5.43 -17.69 5.11
C LEU A 295 4.42 -17.25 6.16
N LYS A 296 4.59 -16.05 6.72
CA LYS A 296 3.61 -15.42 7.62
C LYS A 296 2.38 -14.96 6.85
N TYR A 297 2.57 -14.46 5.63
CA TYR A 297 1.52 -13.98 4.75
C TYR A 297 1.69 -14.61 3.37
N ASP A 298 0.68 -15.38 2.96
CA ASP A 298 0.54 -15.97 1.63
C ASP A 298 -0.95 -16.07 1.33
N GLN A 299 -1.44 -15.30 0.36
CA GLN A 299 -2.86 -15.16 0.09
C GLN A 299 -3.11 -14.94 -1.41
N ASP A 300 -4.07 -15.68 -1.96
CA ASP A 300 -4.62 -15.39 -3.28
C ASP A 300 -5.62 -14.21 -3.19
N LYS A 301 -5.61 -13.37 -4.23
CA LYS A 301 -6.39 -12.14 -4.35
C LYS A 301 -6.92 -12.00 -5.77
N VAL A 302 -8.03 -11.27 -5.89
CA VAL A 302 -8.69 -11.00 -7.16
C VAL A 302 -9.11 -9.54 -7.20
N THR A 303 -8.85 -8.85 -8.31
CA THR A 303 -9.36 -7.48 -8.49
C THR A 303 -10.87 -7.45 -8.73
N GLY A 304 -11.53 -6.40 -8.25
CA GLY A 304 -12.98 -6.24 -8.37
C GLY A 304 -13.45 -5.84 -9.77
N GLY A 305 -14.76 -5.60 -9.92
CA GLY A 305 -15.40 -5.27 -11.20
C GLY A 305 -14.93 -3.98 -11.88
N GLY A 306 -14.25 -3.09 -11.14
CA GLY A 306 -13.60 -1.89 -11.70
C GLY A 306 -12.09 -2.03 -11.91
N GLY A 307 -11.55 -3.26 -11.91
CA GLY A 307 -10.11 -3.52 -11.98
C GLY A 307 -9.36 -2.93 -10.78
N THR A 308 -9.96 -2.94 -9.59
CA THR A 308 -9.35 -2.37 -8.38
C THR A 308 -9.57 -3.27 -7.16
N LEU A 309 -8.63 -3.25 -6.21
CA LEU A 309 -8.72 -3.96 -4.94
C LEU A 309 -7.98 -3.17 -3.85
N THR A 310 -8.63 -2.98 -2.70
CA THR A 310 -7.97 -2.47 -1.48
C THR A 310 -7.71 -3.61 -0.53
N ILE A 311 -6.44 -3.81 -0.16
CA ILE A 311 -5.99 -4.80 0.83
C ILE A 311 -5.57 -4.04 2.09
N ASN A 312 -6.38 -4.12 3.13
CA ASN A 312 -6.12 -3.45 4.41
C ASN A 312 -5.37 -4.37 5.39
N ASN A 313 -4.89 -3.78 6.48
CA ASN A 313 -4.28 -4.49 7.61
C ASN A 313 -3.04 -5.29 7.23
N LEU A 314 -2.24 -4.78 6.28
CA LEU A 314 -0.97 -5.38 5.92
C LEU A 314 0.12 -4.95 6.90
N GLU A 315 0.97 -5.90 7.27
CA GLU A 315 2.17 -5.63 8.06
C GLU A 315 3.24 -4.98 7.16
N TRP A 316 4.13 -4.17 7.71
CA TRP A 316 5.29 -3.72 6.93
C TRP A 316 6.14 -4.95 6.59
N ASP A 317 6.43 -5.10 5.31
CA ASP A 317 7.18 -6.24 4.77
C ASP A 317 7.62 -5.91 3.34
N SER A 318 8.38 -6.83 2.74
CA SER A 318 8.58 -6.89 1.30
C SER A 318 7.61 -7.93 0.73
N TYR A 319 6.76 -7.50 -0.22
CA TYR A 319 5.72 -8.33 -0.81
C TYR A 319 6.07 -8.74 -2.24
N LEU A 320 6.08 -10.03 -2.52
CA LEU A 320 6.16 -10.60 -3.86
C LEU A 320 4.74 -10.79 -4.40
N LEU A 321 4.49 -10.28 -5.61
CA LEU A 321 3.24 -10.51 -6.33
C LEU A 321 3.50 -11.44 -7.51
N THR A 322 2.70 -12.49 -7.63
CA THR A 322 2.76 -13.45 -8.74
C THR A 322 1.38 -13.53 -9.40
N LEU A 323 1.31 -13.26 -10.70
CA LEU A 323 0.06 -13.40 -11.44
C LEU A 323 -0.34 -14.89 -11.52
N GLN A 324 -1.62 -15.20 -11.27
CA GLN A 324 -2.18 -16.55 -11.37
C GLN A 324 -3.29 -16.66 -12.42
N ASP A 325 -3.60 -15.55 -13.09
CA ASP A 325 -4.71 -15.44 -14.02
C ASP A 325 -4.61 -16.42 -15.19
N ALA A 326 -5.74 -17.04 -15.53
CA ALA A 326 -5.81 -18.02 -16.62
C ALA A 326 -5.88 -17.36 -18.00
N SER A 327 -6.42 -16.14 -18.11
CA SER A 327 -6.78 -15.46 -19.36
C SER A 327 -5.85 -14.30 -19.72
N TYR A 328 -5.14 -13.74 -18.74
CA TYR A 328 -4.25 -12.61 -18.90
C TYR A 328 -2.80 -12.95 -18.53
N ASP A 329 -1.87 -12.27 -19.20
CA ASP A 329 -0.45 -12.19 -18.85
C ASP A 329 -0.15 -10.83 -18.23
N LEU A 330 0.83 -10.79 -17.33
CA LEU A 330 1.32 -9.55 -16.72
C LEU A 330 2.37 -8.94 -17.66
N ILE A 331 2.06 -7.84 -18.33
CA ILE A 331 2.98 -7.18 -19.28
C ILE A 331 3.71 -5.97 -18.68
N GLY A 332 3.36 -5.60 -17.45
CA GLY A 332 4.10 -4.63 -16.67
C GLY A 332 3.50 -4.40 -15.29
N TRP A 333 4.26 -3.86 -14.35
CA TRP A 333 3.78 -3.54 -13.02
C TRP A 333 4.54 -2.37 -12.38
N ASN A 334 3.90 -1.66 -11.46
CA ASN A 334 4.53 -0.56 -10.73
C ASN A 334 3.96 -0.50 -9.29
N PRO A 335 4.80 -0.45 -8.24
CA PRO A 335 6.26 -0.49 -8.23
C PRO A 335 6.84 -1.84 -8.66
N ILE A 336 8.14 -1.85 -9.03
CA ILE A 336 8.87 -3.09 -9.33
C ILE A 336 8.83 -4.03 -8.12
N SER A 337 8.84 -5.33 -8.41
CA SER A 337 8.75 -6.41 -7.42
C SER A 337 10.17 -6.82 -6.96
N PRO A 338 10.39 -7.15 -5.68
CA PRO A 338 9.40 -7.18 -4.61
C PRO A 338 9.06 -5.77 -4.08
N ILE A 339 7.81 -5.60 -3.66
CA ILE A 339 7.23 -4.32 -3.27
C ILE A 339 7.48 -4.08 -1.78
N SER A 340 8.29 -3.07 -1.45
CA SER A 340 8.48 -2.65 -0.06
C SER A 340 7.28 -1.88 0.45
N LEU A 341 6.68 -2.34 1.55
CA LEU A 341 5.59 -1.66 2.24
C LEU A 341 6.08 -1.17 3.61
N ILE A 342 6.12 0.14 3.79
CA ILE A 342 6.48 0.77 5.07
C ILE A 342 5.25 0.85 6.01
N PRO A 343 5.42 0.96 7.34
CA PRO A 343 4.31 1.10 8.28
C PRO A 343 3.44 2.35 8.03
N ASN A 344 2.16 2.29 8.43
CA ASN A 344 1.20 3.39 8.35
C ASN A 344 1.13 4.07 6.97
N SER A 345 1.21 3.30 5.89
CA SER A 345 1.24 3.83 4.54
C SER A 345 0.16 3.22 3.65
N THR A 346 -0.13 3.90 2.55
CA THR A 346 -0.95 3.38 1.48
C THR A 346 -0.11 3.32 0.22
N GLN A 347 0.16 2.11 -0.28
CA GLN A 347 0.96 1.90 -1.49
C GLN A 347 0.03 1.55 -2.65
N ALA A 348 0.12 2.34 -3.72
CA ALA A 348 -0.56 2.03 -4.97
C ALA A 348 0.25 0.99 -5.74
N ILE A 349 -0.44 0.00 -6.31
CA ILE A 349 0.14 -1.03 -7.16
C ILE A 349 -0.69 -1.03 -8.43
N GLN A 350 -0.04 -0.91 -9.58
CA GLN A 350 -0.69 -1.07 -10.88
C GLN A 350 -0.14 -2.32 -11.56
N LEU A 351 -1.04 -3.18 -11.99
CA LEU A 351 -0.79 -4.32 -12.84
C LEU A 351 -1.27 -3.97 -14.25
N VAL A 352 -0.36 -4.01 -15.21
CA VAL A 352 -0.68 -3.85 -16.62
C VAL A 352 -0.75 -5.23 -17.23
N VAL A 353 -1.92 -5.58 -17.76
CA VAL A 353 -2.22 -6.94 -18.23
C VAL A 353 -2.68 -6.91 -19.69
N ALA A 354 -2.41 -7.99 -20.41
CA ALA A 354 -2.91 -8.23 -21.75
C ALA A 354 -3.47 -9.65 -21.86
N PRO A 355 -4.46 -9.92 -22.73
CA PRO A 355 -4.90 -11.28 -23.00
C PRO A 355 -3.70 -12.16 -23.40
N LYS A 356 -3.69 -13.41 -22.94
CA LYS A 356 -2.59 -14.33 -23.26
C LYS A 356 -2.38 -14.47 -24.77
N ASN A 357 -1.12 -14.38 -25.17
CA ASN A 357 -0.63 -14.55 -26.54
C ASN A 357 0.60 -15.46 -26.46
N PRO A 358 0.73 -16.54 -27.27
CA PRO A 358 1.25 -17.85 -26.88
C PRO A 358 2.41 -17.92 -25.88
N ASN A 359 3.44 -17.08 -26.02
CA ASN A 359 4.34 -16.81 -24.91
C ASN A 359 4.67 -15.30 -24.83
N THR A 360 4.76 -14.81 -23.61
CA THR A 360 5.06 -13.42 -23.27
C THR A 360 6.37 -13.34 -22.48
N LEU A 361 7.31 -12.50 -22.94
CA LEU A 361 8.53 -12.14 -22.22
C LEU A 361 8.42 -10.69 -21.75
N VAL A 362 8.55 -10.45 -20.44
CA VAL A 362 8.72 -9.09 -19.89
C VAL A 362 10.17 -8.88 -19.49
N VAL A 363 10.77 -7.79 -19.95
CA VAL A 363 12.12 -7.38 -19.57
C VAL A 363 12.03 -6.16 -18.67
N THR A 364 12.58 -6.26 -17.46
CA THR A 364 12.71 -5.14 -16.52
C THR A 364 14.16 -4.69 -16.49
N VAL A 365 14.42 -3.44 -16.81
CA VAL A 365 15.77 -2.85 -16.80
C VAL A 365 15.89 -1.86 -15.64
N THR A 366 16.92 -2.05 -14.83
CA THR A 366 17.24 -1.18 -13.68
C THR A 366 18.65 -0.62 -13.79
N ASP A 367 18.84 0.53 -13.17
CA ASP A 367 20.15 1.18 -13.05
C ASP A 367 20.94 0.59 -11.87
N SER A 368 22.16 0.12 -12.11
CA SER A 368 23.01 -0.49 -11.07
C SER A 368 23.37 0.43 -9.90
N SER A 369 23.36 1.75 -10.09
CA SER A 369 23.75 2.72 -9.06
C SER A 369 22.60 3.10 -8.13
N THR A 370 21.38 3.13 -8.65
CA THR A 370 20.18 3.58 -7.91
C THR A 370 19.20 2.46 -7.58
N GLY A 371 19.26 1.33 -8.30
CA GLY A 371 18.25 0.27 -8.25
C GLY A 371 16.89 0.68 -8.84
N LEU A 372 16.80 1.85 -9.48
CA LEU A 372 15.56 2.36 -10.05
C LEU A 372 15.31 1.86 -11.48
N PRO A 373 14.04 1.77 -11.92
CA PRO A 373 13.71 1.45 -13.30
C PRO A 373 14.33 2.44 -14.30
N LEU A 374 14.86 1.93 -15.40
CA LEU A 374 15.54 2.71 -16.43
C LEU A 374 14.73 2.75 -17.74
N SER A 375 13.99 3.84 -17.96
CA SER A 375 13.22 4.05 -19.20
C SER A 375 14.11 4.53 -20.36
N GLY A 376 13.69 4.28 -21.61
CA GLY A 376 14.41 4.69 -22.81
C GLY A 376 15.66 3.86 -23.10
N VAL A 377 15.63 2.57 -22.75
CA VAL A 377 16.61 1.57 -23.17
C VAL A 377 16.04 0.88 -24.39
N ASP A 378 16.80 0.82 -25.47
CA ASP A 378 16.46 0.02 -26.65
C ASP A 378 16.77 -1.44 -26.33
N VAL A 379 15.75 -2.30 -26.39
CA VAL A 379 15.85 -3.73 -26.09
C VAL A 379 15.51 -4.50 -27.36
N THR A 380 16.52 -5.12 -27.96
CA THR A 380 16.39 -5.89 -29.19
C THR A 380 16.36 -7.38 -28.87
N LEU A 381 15.26 -8.04 -29.20
CA LEU A 381 15.11 -9.49 -29.11
C LEU A 381 15.40 -10.13 -30.47
N SER A 382 16.34 -11.06 -30.53
CA SER A 382 16.73 -11.71 -31.78
C SER A 382 17.08 -13.18 -31.62
N ARG A 383 16.92 -13.96 -32.69
CA ARG A 383 17.51 -15.29 -32.85
C ARG A 383 17.62 -15.65 -34.32
N SER A 384 18.43 -16.64 -34.65
CA SER A 384 18.49 -17.17 -36.03
C SER A 384 17.11 -17.64 -36.49
N GLY A 385 16.64 -17.13 -37.63
CA GLY A 385 15.33 -17.47 -38.21
C GLY A 385 14.13 -16.74 -37.58
N PHE A 386 14.36 -15.73 -36.75
CA PHE A 386 13.35 -14.83 -36.19
C PHE A 386 13.67 -13.39 -36.60
N THR A 387 12.66 -12.64 -37.04
CA THR A 387 12.83 -11.21 -37.36
C THR A 387 13.11 -10.46 -36.06
N PRO A 388 14.24 -9.76 -35.93
CA PRO A 388 14.54 -9.01 -34.71
C PRO A 388 13.46 -7.96 -34.42
N VAL A 389 13.06 -7.85 -33.15
CA VAL A 389 12.10 -6.86 -32.67
C VAL A 389 12.81 -5.97 -31.67
N THR A 390 12.69 -4.65 -31.82
CA THR A 390 13.26 -3.67 -30.89
C THR A 390 12.15 -2.90 -30.23
N GLU A 391 12.14 -2.90 -28.90
CA GLU A 391 11.19 -2.17 -28.10
C GLU A 391 11.92 -1.28 -27.09
N ILE A 392 11.25 -0.25 -26.57
CA ILE A 392 11.88 0.77 -25.73
C ILE A 392 11.27 0.75 -24.32
N THR A 393 12.10 0.61 -23.29
CA THR A 393 11.61 0.54 -21.90
C THR A 393 10.83 1.79 -21.49
N GLY A 394 9.69 1.59 -20.83
CA GLY A 394 8.82 2.67 -20.35
C GLY A 394 8.23 3.56 -21.45
N GLN A 395 8.26 3.11 -22.72
CA GLN A 395 7.62 3.79 -23.84
C GLN A 395 6.73 2.82 -24.60
N GLY A 396 5.61 3.31 -25.10
CA GLY A 396 4.80 2.65 -26.10
C GLY A 396 5.12 3.16 -27.48
N TYR A 397 4.60 2.46 -28.49
CA TYR A 397 4.69 2.87 -29.87
C TYR A 397 3.33 2.84 -30.56
N ILE A 398 3.19 3.72 -31.53
CA ILE A 398 2.20 3.63 -32.60
C ILE A 398 3.01 3.30 -33.85
N ASN A 399 2.57 2.32 -34.62
CA ASN A 399 3.16 2.05 -35.93
C ASN A 399 2.08 1.87 -37.00
N GLN A 400 2.27 2.52 -38.16
CA GLN A 400 1.49 2.31 -39.36
C GLN A 400 2.42 1.91 -40.50
N THR A 401 2.22 0.71 -41.03
CA THR A 401 3.05 0.08 -42.08
C THR A 401 2.27 -0.23 -43.35
N ASP A 402 0.98 0.14 -43.42
CA ASP A 402 0.14 -0.09 -44.58
C ASP A 402 -0.94 1.00 -44.72
N TRP A 403 -1.28 1.32 -45.96
CA TRP A 403 -2.27 2.31 -46.36
C TRP A 403 -3.15 1.82 -47.53
N SER A 404 -2.96 0.56 -47.95
CA SER A 404 -3.50 0.00 -49.19
C SER A 404 -5.02 -0.17 -49.23
N LEU A 405 -5.69 -0.08 -48.07
CA LEU A 405 -7.15 -0.13 -47.97
C LEU A 405 -7.81 1.27 -48.08
N GLY A 406 -7.02 2.32 -48.34
CA GLY A 406 -7.49 3.63 -48.79
C GLY A 406 -8.02 4.56 -47.69
N SER A 407 -8.58 5.68 -48.15
CA SER A 407 -9.09 6.77 -47.29
C SER A 407 -10.51 6.53 -46.74
N GLY A 408 -10.90 7.31 -45.74
CA GLY A 408 -12.27 7.38 -45.21
C GLY A 408 -12.40 6.99 -43.74
N GLN A 409 -11.29 6.66 -43.07
CA GLN A 409 -11.28 6.22 -41.69
C GLN A 409 -10.90 7.37 -40.73
N ALA A 410 -11.81 7.73 -39.82
CA ALA A 410 -11.55 8.79 -38.84
C ALA A 410 -10.58 8.36 -37.72
N THR A 411 -10.80 7.17 -37.15
CA THR A 411 -10.00 6.61 -36.05
C THR A 411 -9.37 5.31 -36.51
N SER A 412 -8.13 5.04 -36.08
CA SER A 412 -7.27 3.94 -36.55
C SER A 412 -7.76 2.53 -36.16
N THR A 413 -8.98 2.16 -36.55
CA THR A 413 -9.58 0.83 -36.31
C THR A 413 -8.99 -0.24 -37.24
N ASN A 414 -8.69 0.13 -38.49
CA ASN A 414 -7.97 -0.69 -39.44
C ASN A 414 -6.61 -0.02 -39.72
N PRO A 415 -5.48 -0.67 -39.36
CA PRO A 415 -4.16 -0.07 -39.53
C PRO A 415 -3.77 0.16 -40.99
N ALA A 416 -4.42 -0.53 -41.95
CA ALA A 416 -4.16 -0.35 -43.38
C ALA A 416 -5.01 0.77 -44.04
N GLN A 417 -5.76 1.56 -43.25
CA GLN A 417 -6.57 2.68 -43.73
C GLN A 417 -6.12 4.03 -43.13
N TYR A 418 -6.44 5.10 -43.85
CA TYR A 418 -6.19 6.47 -43.43
C TYR A 418 -7.44 7.33 -43.61
N PHE A 419 -7.38 8.61 -43.22
CA PHE A 419 -8.55 9.46 -43.26
C PHE A 419 -8.77 10.10 -44.62
N SER A 420 -7.76 10.79 -45.14
CA SER A 420 -7.88 11.52 -46.39
C SER A 420 -6.56 11.62 -47.12
N SER A 421 -6.65 11.75 -48.45
CA SER A 421 -5.54 12.05 -49.34
C SER A 421 -6.04 13.05 -50.38
N ASN A 422 -5.13 13.86 -50.92
CA ASN A 422 -5.46 14.74 -52.03
C ASN A 422 -5.50 14.02 -53.40
N GLY A 423 -5.34 12.68 -53.41
CA GLY A 423 -5.34 11.84 -54.63
C GLY A 423 -4.00 11.76 -55.34
N ASN A 424 -2.99 12.51 -54.86
CA ASN A 424 -1.64 12.54 -55.45
C ASN A 424 -0.65 11.62 -54.73
N VAL A 425 -1.11 10.84 -53.74
CA VAL A 425 -0.31 9.83 -53.05
C VAL A 425 -0.84 8.46 -53.49
N ALA A 426 0.04 7.65 -54.07
CA ALA A 426 -0.20 6.24 -54.33
C ALA A 426 0.00 5.47 -53.02
N ASP A 427 -0.99 4.65 -52.65
CA ASP A 427 -1.12 3.99 -51.35
C ASP A 427 -1.17 2.45 -51.42
N ASN A 428 -1.14 1.89 -52.62
CA ASN A 428 -1.24 0.44 -52.85
C ASN A 428 -0.27 -0.11 -53.92
N SER A 429 0.74 0.68 -54.30
CA SER A 429 1.66 0.33 -55.37
C SER A 429 3.13 0.57 -54.99
N PRO A 430 3.80 -0.40 -54.32
CA PRO A 430 3.24 -1.66 -53.78
C PRO A 430 2.38 -1.43 -52.52
N ALA A 431 1.62 -2.44 -52.10
CA ALA A 431 0.92 -2.40 -50.81
C ALA A 431 1.95 -2.30 -49.67
N GLY A 432 1.64 -1.51 -48.64
CA GLY A 432 2.58 -1.15 -47.58
C GLY A 432 3.36 0.14 -47.81
N ASP A 433 3.42 0.64 -49.05
CA ASP A 433 4.26 1.78 -49.40
C ASP A 433 3.44 2.99 -49.87
N LEU A 434 3.87 4.18 -49.44
CA LEU A 434 3.40 5.46 -49.94
C LEU A 434 4.42 6.05 -50.92
N SER A 435 3.94 6.54 -52.04
CA SER A 435 4.72 7.33 -53.00
C SER A 435 3.85 8.35 -53.72
N LEU A 436 4.42 9.21 -54.55
CA LEU A 436 3.64 10.12 -55.38
C LEU A 436 2.97 9.34 -56.52
N SER A 437 1.73 9.69 -56.84
CA SER A 437 0.99 9.09 -57.95
C SER A 437 1.64 9.42 -59.29
N GLN A 438 1.60 8.48 -60.24
CA GLN A 438 2.00 8.73 -61.62
C GLN A 438 0.80 9.07 -62.50
N ILE A 439 0.95 10.10 -63.34
CA ILE A 439 0.01 10.49 -64.37
C ILE A 439 0.74 10.44 -65.71
N PHE A 440 0.27 9.60 -66.64
CA PHE A 440 0.93 9.37 -67.94
C PHE A 440 2.43 8.99 -67.85
N GLY A 441 2.83 8.32 -66.76
CA GLY A 441 4.21 7.87 -66.56
C GLY A 441 5.13 8.88 -65.88
N GLU A 442 4.61 10.05 -65.48
CA GLU A 442 5.35 11.06 -64.72
C GLU A 442 4.79 11.20 -63.31
N TYR A 443 5.66 11.33 -62.30
CA TYR A 443 5.25 11.61 -60.94
C TYR A 443 4.70 13.03 -60.80
N VAL A 444 3.60 13.16 -60.06
CA VAL A 444 3.08 14.47 -59.64
C VAL A 444 4.07 15.16 -58.69
N GLY A 445 4.15 16.49 -58.73
CA GLY A 445 5.16 17.24 -57.96
C GLY A 445 4.98 17.23 -56.44
N SER A 446 3.75 17.00 -55.95
CA SER A 446 3.45 16.96 -54.51
C SER A 446 2.17 16.19 -54.17
N GLY A 447 2.15 15.55 -53.00
CA GLY A 447 1.03 14.78 -52.46
C GLY A 447 0.86 14.99 -50.96
N ILE A 448 -0.39 14.88 -50.49
CA ILE A 448 -0.72 15.04 -49.06
C ILE A 448 -1.59 13.87 -48.64
N LEU A 449 -1.24 13.26 -47.51
CA LEU A 449 -2.02 12.23 -46.84
C LEU A 449 -2.19 12.58 -45.36
N GLU A 450 -3.41 12.41 -44.84
CA GLU A 450 -3.75 12.60 -43.44
C GLU A 450 -4.12 11.24 -42.83
N SER A 451 -3.42 10.88 -41.75
CA SER A 451 -3.64 9.59 -41.08
C SER A 451 -5.03 9.53 -40.45
N SER A 452 -5.46 8.33 -40.06
CA SER A 452 -6.52 8.19 -39.06
C SER A 452 -6.02 8.72 -37.71
N SER A 453 -6.90 9.04 -36.76
CA SER A 453 -6.50 9.35 -35.39
C SER A 453 -6.12 8.07 -34.63
N PHE A 454 -4.98 8.11 -33.95
CA PHE A 454 -4.50 7.07 -33.05
C PHE A 454 -4.92 7.42 -31.63
N ASP A 455 -5.54 6.47 -30.93
CA ASP A 455 -5.94 6.60 -29.54
C ASP A 455 -4.98 5.79 -28.66
N VAL A 456 -4.21 6.45 -27.79
CA VAL A 456 -3.32 5.78 -26.83
C VAL A 456 -4.00 5.51 -25.48
N GLY A 457 -5.31 5.71 -25.40
CA GLY A 457 -6.20 5.37 -24.29
C GLY A 457 -6.16 6.30 -23.08
N SER A 458 -5.06 7.01 -22.88
CA SER A 458 -4.91 7.99 -21.80
C SER A 458 -4.01 9.16 -22.20
N PRO A 459 -4.12 10.32 -21.53
CA PRO A 459 -3.20 11.44 -21.75
C PRO A 459 -1.74 10.99 -21.60
N SER A 460 -0.99 11.13 -22.70
CA SER A 460 0.38 10.64 -22.84
C SER A 460 1.32 11.75 -23.31
N ASN A 461 2.62 11.53 -23.17
CA ASN A 461 3.64 12.42 -23.71
C ASN A 461 4.30 11.75 -24.91
N PHE A 462 4.07 12.29 -26.11
CA PHE A 462 4.67 11.81 -27.34
C PHE A 462 6.13 12.24 -27.41
N GLN A 463 7.03 11.28 -27.64
CA GLN A 463 8.46 11.45 -27.49
C GLN A 463 9.14 11.67 -28.84
N LYS A 464 8.95 10.75 -29.79
CA LYS A 464 9.64 10.78 -31.08
C LYS A 464 8.74 10.42 -32.24
N ILE A 465 9.07 10.96 -33.41
CA ILE A 465 8.53 10.56 -34.71
C ILE A 465 9.63 9.87 -35.53
N LEU A 466 9.31 8.71 -36.10
CA LEU A 466 10.14 7.96 -37.03
C LEU A 466 9.35 7.67 -38.32
N TRP A 467 10.09 7.51 -39.41
CA TRP A 467 9.59 6.91 -40.62
C TRP A 467 10.71 6.18 -41.34
N THR A 468 10.37 5.16 -42.12
CA THR A 468 11.33 4.46 -42.98
C THR A 468 10.88 4.48 -44.44
N PRO A 469 11.81 4.51 -45.41
CA PRO A 469 13.24 4.80 -45.23
C PRO A 469 13.49 6.28 -44.83
N VAL A 470 14.50 6.52 -43.98
CA VAL A 470 14.92 7.89 -43.64
C VAL A 470 15.64 8.56 -44.81
N ASP A 471 16.41 7.77 -45.57
CA ASP A 471 17.09 8.22 -46.77
C ASP A 471 16.14 8.20 -47.96
N GLN A 472 16.08 9.31 -48.66
CA GLN A 472 15.20 9.51 -49.81
C GLN A 472 16.03 9.71 -51.09
N PRO A 473 15.49 9.39 -52.27
CA PRO A 473 16.21 9.61 -53.53
C PRO A 473 16.66 11.08 -53.67
N PRO A 474 17.96 11.35 -53.87
CA PRO A 474 18.45 12.73 -53.98
C PRO A 474 17.78 13.54 -55.09
N GLN A 475 17.33 12.86 -56.15
CA GLN A 475 16.63 13.45 -57.30
C GLN A 475 15.24 13.99 -56.95
N SER A 476 14.63 13.54 -55.85
CA SER A 476 13.35 14.07 -55.37
C SER A 476 13.51 15.43 -54.67
N GLY A 477 14.74 15.84 -54.37
CA GLY A 477 15.01 17.10 -53.67
C GLY A 477 15.03 16.93 -52.15
N SER A 478 15.38 18.01 -51.44
CA SER A 478 15.49 18.02 -49.98
C SER A 478 14.81 19.27 -49.41
N PRO A 479 13.85 19.12 -48.47
CA PRO A 479 13.23 17.87 -48.01
C PRO A 479 12.17 17.34 -49.01
N SER A 480 12.18 16.04 -49.31
CA SER A 480 11.15 15.37 -50.12
C SER A 480 10.05 14.71 -49.28
N VAL A 481 10.30 14.51 -47.98
CA VAL A 481 9.34 14.01 -46.99
C VAL A 481 9.23 15.04 -45.88
N ARG A 482 8.00 15.44 -45.55
CA ARG A 482 7.71 16.37 -44.47
C ARG A 482 6.49 15.90 -43.70
N LEU A 483 6.52 15.98 -42.38
CA LEU A 483 5.36 15.66 -41.54
C LEU A 483 4.97 16.81 -40.62
N GLN A 484 3.69 16.87 -40.30
CA GLN A 484 3.17 17.61 -39.15
C GLN A 484 2.35 16.66 -38.28
N ILE A 485 2.29 16.95 -36.99
CA ILE A 485 1.50 16.19 -36.04
C ILE A 485 0.46 17.10 -35.39
N ALA A 486 -0.68 16.51 -35.04
CA ALA A 486 -1.71 17.15 -34.25
C ALA A 486 -2.11 16.19 -33.13
N THR A 487 -2.33 16.73 -31.93
CA THR A 487 -2.71 15.94 -30.76
C THR A 487 -3.79 16.64 -29.94
N ASN A 488 -4.74 15.87 -29.40
CA ASN A 488 -5.85 16.40 -28.61
C ASN A 488 -6.36 15.39 -27.56
N ASN A 489 -7.39 15.77 -26.80
CA ASN A 489 -8.01 14.92 -25.77
C ASN A 489 -9.49 14.62 -26.07
N ASP A 490 -10.01 15.13 -27.18
CA ASP A 490 -11.41 15.03 -27.58
C ASP A 490 -11.62 14.15 -28.83
N GLY A 491 -10.53 13.70 -29.47
CA GLY A 491 -10.57 12.98 -30.74
C GLY A 491 -11.04 13.87 -31.91
N GLY A 492 -11.05 15.19 -31.71
CA GLY A 492 -11.70 16.19 -32.55
C GLY A 492 -10.71 17.13 -33.23
N ASP A 493 -10.82 18.44 -32.98
CA ASP A 493 -10.10 19.47 -33.72
C ASP A 493 -8.58 19.21 -33.82
N TRP A 494 -8.04 19.23 -35.05
CA TRP A 494 -6.66 18.87 -35.35
C TRP A 494 -5.82 20.09 -35.72
N ASP A 495 -5.03 20.58 -34.77
CA ASP A 495 -4.06 21.67 -34.99
C ASP A 495 -2.67 21.10 -35.31
N TYR A 496 -2.32 21.09 -36.60
CA TYR A 496 -1.07 20.52 -37.11
C TYR A 496 0.12 21.44 -36.87
N ARG A 497 1.14 20.91 -36.20
CA ARG A 497 2.35 21.63 -35.81
C ARG A 497 3.60 20.84 -36.17
N GLY A 498 4.67 21.57 -36.47
CA GLY A 498 6.01 21.02 -36.68
C GLY A 498 6.86 21.02 -35.40
N PRO A 499 8.18 20.82 -35.53
CA PRO A 499 9.10 20.62 -34.39
C PRO A 499 9.32 21.87 -33.52
N ASP A 500 8.97 23.06 -34.00
CA ASP A 500 9.02 24.30 -33.20
C ASP A 500 7.69 24.64 -32.52
N GLY A 501 6.69 23.76 -32.65
CA GLY A 501 5.36 23.96 -32.07
C GLY A 501 4.45 24.91 -32.86
N THR A 502 4.85 25.37 -34.04
CA THR A 502 4.04 26.21 -34.93
C THR A 502 3.51 25.43 -36.13
N SER A 503 2.44 25.92 -36.77
CA SER A 503 1.83 25.31 -37.96
C SER A 503 2.60 25.58 -39.26
N GLY A 504 3.64 26.42 -39.22
CA GLY A 504 4.46 26.77 -40.38
C GLY A 504 5.69 25.89 -40.58
N THR A 505 6.02 25.02 -39.63
CA THR A 505 7.19 24.14 -39.70
C THR A 505 6.81 22.68 -39.86
N PHE A 506 7.80 21.86 -40.22
CA PHE A 506 7.63 20.45 -40.54
C PHE A 506 8.75 19.62 -39.92
N TYR A 507 8.42 18.41 -39.49
CA TYR A 507 9.40 17.37 -39.20
C TYR A 507 9.99 16.91 -40.53
N THR A 508 11.30 17.01 -40.67
CA THR A 508 12.04 16.73 -41.92
C THR A 508 13.19 15.74 -41.71
N ILE A 509 13.41 15.33 -40.46
CA ILE A 509 14.44 14.38 -40.04
C ILE A 509 13.72 13.25 -39.31
N GLY A 510 13.96 11.99 -39.73
CA GLY A 510 13.46 10.81 -39.01
C GLY A 510 14.17 10.66 -37.66
N ASN A 511 13.49 10.06 -36.67
CA ASN A 511 13.98 9.94 -35.29
C ASN A 511 14.18 11.30 -34.61
N GLN A 512 13.23 12.22 -34.82
CA GLN A 512 13.22 13.55 -34.24
C GLN A 512 12.30 13.61 -33.01
N ASN A 513 12.70 14.36 -31.99
CA ASN A 513 11.85 14.60 -30.81
C ASN A 513 10.61 15.40 -31.18
N ILE A 514 9.46 14.97 -30.65
CA ILE A 514 8.18 15.66 -30.77
C ILE A 514 8.16 16.87 -29.84
N HIS A 515 7.68 18.01 -30.35
CA HIS A 515 7.56 19.22 -29.55
C HIS A 515 6.58 19.03 -28.38
N SER A 516 6.95 19.52 -27.20
CA SER A 516 6.23 19.33 -25.93
C SER A 516 4.82 19.92 -25.89
N SER A 517 4.44 20.75 -26.87
CA SER A 517 3.04 21.18 -27.07
C SER A 517 2.08 20.02 -27.32
N ASN A 518 2.60 18.85 -27.68
CA ASN A 518 1.84 17.62 -27.90
C ASN A 518 1.74 16.74 -26.64
N ASN A 519 2.30 17.17 -25.51
CA ASN A 519 2.26 16.41 -24.25
C ASN A 519 0.88 16.47 -23.59
N SER A 520 0.61 15.47 -22.74
CA SER A 520 -0.65 15.32 -22.01
C SER A 520 -1.87 15.24 -22.93
N LYS A 521 -1.71 14.56 -24.07
CA LYS A 521 -2.75 14.34 -25.09
C LYS A 521 -2.99 12.85 -25.30
N GLN A 522 -4.24 12.46 -25.54
CA GLN A 522 -4.64 11.06 -25.73
C GLN A 522 -4.66 10.64 -27.20
N TYR A 523 -5.02 11.56 -28.09
CA TYR A 523 -5.12 11.26 -29.50
C TYR A 523 -3.98 11.89 -30.28
N LEU A 524 -3.45 11.17 -31.27
CA LEU A 524 -2.44 11.66 -32.20
C LEU A 524 -2.90 11.46 -33.63
N ARG A 525 -2.46 12.39 -34.49
CA ARG A 525 -2.66 12.31 -35.91
C ARG A 525 -1.50 12.93 -36.64
N TYR A 526 -1.15 12.41 -37.81
CA TYR A 526 -0.13 13.00 -38.65
C TYR A 526 -0.66 13.41 -40.01
N LYS A 527 0.04 14.37 -40.60
CA LYS A 527 -0.13 14.82 -41.97
C LYS A 527 1.20 14.69 -42.67
N LEU A 528 1.22 13.84 -43.69
CA LEU A 528 2.36 13.57 -44.54
C LEU A 528 2.29 14.45 -45.78
N PHE A 529 3.41 15.06 -46.12
CA PHE A 529 3.63 15.78 -47.37
C PHE A 529 4.79 15.13 -48.09
N LEU A 530 4.54 14.70 -49.32
CA LEU A 530 5.55 14.17 -50.23
C LEU A 530 5.77 15.20 -51.34
N ASP A 531 7.02 15.48 -51.67
CA ASP A 531 7.40 16.41 -52.72
C ASP A 531 8.48 15.77 -53.62
N THR A 532 8.45 16.09 -54.91
CA THR A 532 9.52 15.74 -55.84
C THR A 532 9.81 16.88 -56.82
N ILE A 533 11.09 17.11 -57.09
CA ILE A 533 11.54 17.98 -58.18
C ILE A 533 11.81 17.22 -59.49
N SER A 534 11.57 15.90 -59.50
CA SER A 534 11.80 15.00 -60.64
C SER A 534 10.49 14.38 -61.11
N THR A 535 10.29 14.28 -62.43
CA THR A 535 9.15 13.56 -63.01
C THR A 535 9.35 12.04 -63.04
N SER A 536 10.56 11.54 -62.79
CA SER A 536 10.92 10.12 -62.88
C SER A 536 11.28 9.47 -61.54
N THR A 537 11.21 10.21 -60.43
CA THR A 537 11.59 9.72 -59.10
C THR A 537 10.67 10.31 -58.04
N THR A 538 10.32 9.52 -57.03
CA THR A 538 9.45 9.91 -55.91
C THR A 538 10.11 9.57 -54.58
N PRO A 539 9.85 10.33 -53.50
CA PRO A 539 10.04 9.81 -52.16
C PRO A 539 9.15 8.58 -51.92
N ASN A 540 9.56 7.74 -50.97
CA ASN A 540 8.85 6.54 -50.55
C ASN A 540 8.81 6.45 -49.02
N ILE A 541 7.70 5.96 -48.48
CA ILE A 541 7.52 5.69 -47.06
C ILE A 541 6.87 4.31 -46.89
N SER A 542 7.51 3.44 -46.12
CA SER A 542 7.04 2.09 -45.80
C SER A 542 6.56 1.96 -44.34
N ASP A 543 6.92 2.92 -43.48
CA ASP A 543 6.62 2.89 -42.04
C ASP A 543 6.54 4.33 -41.53
N ILE A 544 5.53 4.64 -40.69
CA ILE A 544 5.51 5.84 -39.85
C ILE A 544 5.17 5.41 -38.43
N SER A 545 6.04 5.77 -37.50
CA SER A 545 5.92 5.38 -36.10
C SER A 545 6.13 6.55 -35.13
N PHE A 546 5.50 6.44 -33.96
CA PHE A 546 5.59 7.41 -32.88
C PHE A 546 5.82 6.70 -31.56
N THR A 547 6.70 7.21 -30.71
CA THR A 547 6.81 6.70 -29.33
C THR A 547 6.15 7.64 -28.34
N PHE A 548 5.64 7.09 -27.24
CA PHE A 548 4.99 7.88 -26.19
C PHE A 548 5.17 7.24 -24.81
N THR A 549 4.98 8.02 -23.75
CA THR A 549 4.95 7.53 -22.37
C THR A 549 3.54 7.74 -21.79
N SER A 550 2.98 6.72 -21.14
CA SER A 550 1.67 6.77 -20.49
C SER A 550 1.74 6.28 -19.04
N LEU A 551 0.65 6.47 -18.29
CA LEU A 551 0.52 5.96 -16.91
C LEU A 551 0.45 4.43 -16.83
N CYS A 552 0.23 3.73 -17.94
CA CYS A 552 0.11 2.26 -18.01
C CYS A 552 1.27 1.65 -18.80
N MET A 553 2.37 2.40 -18.89
CA MET A 553 3.66 1.95 -19.39
C MET A 553 4.66 2.09 -18.25
N PRO A 554 4.78 1.06 -17.39
CA PRO A 554 5.62 1.11 -16.22
C PRO A 554 7.07 1.45 -16.61
N PRO A 555 7.73 2.33 -15.85
CA PRO A 555 9.09 2.74 -16.17
C PRO A 555 10.03 1.53 -16.11
N GLY A 556 11.04 1.54 -16.97
CA GLY A 556 12.05 0.48 -17.01
C GLY A 556 11.57 -0.87 -17.54
N GLN A 557 10.31 -1.03 -17.94
CA GLN A 557 9.79 -2.30 -18.43
C GLN A 557 9.42 -2.25 -19.90
N VAL A 558 9.51 -3.41 -20.55
CA VAL A 558 9.09 -3.65 -21.92
C VAL A 558 8.64 -5.10 -22.03
N TYR A 559 7.75 -5.40 -22.97
CA TYR A 559 7.28 -6.77 -23.18
C TYR A 559 7.36 -7.15 -24.66
N PHE A 560 7.50 -8.45 -24.90
CA PHE A 560 7.45 -9.08 -26.21
C PHE A 560 6.39 -10.19 -26.14
N ASP A 561 5.42 -10.16 -27.04
CA ASP A 561 4.38 -11.17 -27.14
C ASP A 561 4.50 -11.98 -28.45
N ASP A 562 3.72 -13.06 -28.54
CA ASP A 562 3.81 -14.04 -29.65
C ASP A 562 5.23 -14.53 -29.93
N VAL A 563 6.04 -14.66 -28.87
CA VAL A 563 7.43 -15.12 -28.99
C VAL A 563 7.47 -16.64 -28.86
N PRO A 564 7.89 -17.41 -29.88
CA PRO A 564 7.99 -18.86 -29.73
C PRO A 564 9.02 -19.27 -28.68
N ILE A 565 8.80 -20.42 -28.02
CA ILE A 565 9.76 -21.05 -27.11
C ILE A 565 11.13 -21.19 -27.78
N GLY A 566 12.20 -20.96 -27.00
CA GLY A 566 13.57 -21.16 -27.42
C GLY A 566 14.54 -20.15 -26.79
N ILE A 567 15.80 -20.25 -27.21
CA ILE A 567 16.87 -19.38 -26.74
C ILE A 567 17.00 -18.18 -27.68
N TYR A 568 16.99 -16.98 -27.09
CA TYR A 568 17.11 -15.70 -27.76
C TYR A 568 18.30 -14.92 -27.23
N ASP A 569 18.82 -14.02 -28.06
CA ASP A 569 19.78 -13.00 -27.68
C ASP A 569 19.03 -11.67 -27.48
N LEU A 570 19.20 -11.10 -26.29
CA LEU A 570 18.66 -9.83 -25.86
C LEU A 570 19.78 -8.80 -25.84
N HIS A 571 19.76 -7.86 -26.78
CA HIS A 571 20.73 -6.77 -26.87
C HIS A 571 20.12 -5.49 -26.30
N LEU A 572 20.77 -4.90 -25.28
CA LEU A 572 20.33 -3.68 -24.62
C LEU A 572 21.29 -2.53 -24.93
N SER A 573 20.76 -1.42 -25.45
CA SER A 573 21.54 -0.21 -25.72
C SER A 573 20.85 1.05 -25.16
N LYS A 574 21.66 1.91 -24.54
CA LYS A 574 21.23 3.22 -24.06
C LYS A 574 22.42 4.17 -23.98
N ALA A 575 22.30 5.36 -24.57
CA ALA A 575 23.33 6.39 -24.46
C ALA A 575 23.67 6.70 -22.98
N GLY A 576 24.96 6.67 -22.65
CA GLY A 576 25.45 6.86 -21.28
C GLY A 576 25.55 5.59 -20.44
N TYR A 577 25.20 4.43 -21.00
CA TYR A 577 25.33 3.12 -20.37
C TYR A 577 26.20 2.19 -21.22
N VAL A 578 26.75 1.15 -20.59
CA VAL A 578 27.45 0.07 -21.26
C VAL A 578 26.42 -0.83 -21.94
N GLU A 579 26.60 -1.12 -23.24
CA GLU A 579 25.75 -2.07 -23.96
C GLU A 579 25.91 -3.48 -23.39
N GLN A 580 24.82 -4.24 -23.39
CA GLN A 580 24.79 -5.57 -22.78
C GLN A 580 24.03 -6.57 -23.65
N ASP A 581 24.63 -7.72 -23.90
CA ASP A 581 24.00 -8.88 -24.54
C ASP A 581 23.71 -9.97 -23.51
N ILE A 582 22.51 -10.52 -23.53
CA ILE A 582 22.04 -11.54 -22.58
C ILE A 582 21.36 -12.66 -23.36
N SER A 583 21.66 -13.90 -23.03
CA SER A 583 20.92 -15.04 -23.56
C SER A 583 19.73 -15.36 -22.66
N VAL A 584 18.53 -15.46 -23.24
CA VAL A 584 17.28 -15.73 -22.51
C VAL A 584 16.65 -16.99 -23.09
N ASP A 585 16.42 -17.99 -22.25
CA ASP A 585 15.68 -19.21 -22.63
C ASP A 585 14.19 -19.03 -22.29
N ILE A 586 13.36 -18.79 -23.30
CA ILE A 586 11.91 -18.66 -23.16
C ILE A 586 11.33 -20.07 -23.11
N SER A 587 10.94 -20.52 -21.92
CA SER A 587 10.53 -21.91 -21.67
C SER A 587 9.12 -22.07 -21.07
N SER A 588 8.49 -20.96 -20.70
CA SER A 588 7.13 -20.89 -20.14
C SER A 588 6.23 -19.92 -20.92
N PRO A 589 4.90 -20.08 -20.85
CA PRO A 589 3.94 -19.16 -21.49
C PRO A 589 4.08 -17.71 -21.02
N TRP A 590 4.57 -17.50 -19.81
CA TRP A 590 4.94 -16.19 -19.31
C TRP A 590 6.29 -16.27 -18.63
N GLN A 591 7.16 -15.32 -18.92
CA GLN A 591 8.48 -15.22 -18.31
C GLN A 591 8.85 -13.76 -18.09
N SER A 592 9.55 -13.49 -16.98
CA SER A 592 10.14 -12.19 -16.71
C SER A 592 11.66 -12.31 -16.62
N GLN A 593 12.37 -11.33 -17.18
CA GLN A 593 13.81 -11.21 -17.15
C GLN A 593 14.20 -9.85 -16.58
N ASP A 594 14.87 -9.85 -15.43
CA ASP A 594 15.46 -8.65 -14.85
C ASP A 594 16.87 -8.44 -15.39
N VAL A 595 17.19 -7.20 -15.75
CA VAL A 595 18.49 -6.77 -16.29
C VAL A 595 18.96 -5.53 -15.54
N VAL A 596 20.24 -5.50 -15.17
CA VAL A 596 20.86 -4.37 -14.48
C VAL A 596 21.89 -3.75 -15.42
N LEU A 597 21.67 -2.51 -15.86
CA LEU A 597 22.61 -1.78 -16.72
C LEU A 597 23.59 -0.94 -15.88
N ILE A 598 24.81 -0.82 -16.41
CA ILE A 598 25.93 -0.11 -15.77
C ILE A 598 26.15 1.22 -16.51
N PRO A 599 26.12 2.37 -15.80
CA PRO A 599 26.51 3.66 -16.39
C PRO A 599 27.97 3.65 -16.88
N ASN A 600 28.25 4.40 -17.95
CA ASN A 600 29.61 4.57 -18.50
C ASN A 600 30.55 5.38 -17.62
#